data_AF-A0A961A8B6-F1
#
_entry.id   AF-A0A961A8B6-F1
#
_cell.length_a   1.000
_cell.length_b   1.000
_cell.length_c   1.000
_cell.angle_alpha   90.00
_cell.angle_beta   90.00
_cell.angle_gamma   90.00
#
_symmetry.space_group_name_H-M   'P 1'
#
loop_
_entity.id
_entity.type
_entity.pdbx_description
1 polymer ?
#
loop_
_entity_poly.entity_id
_entity_poly.type
_entity_poly.pdbx_seq_one_letter_code
_entity_poly.pdbx_strand_id
1 'polypeptide(L)'
;VVCSRPPHFLGESQRQQVLPIDQMFIDVGAECYGQATEEFGIALGDPIAPVSGFSPMAHPDYFLAKAFDNRVGMAGVIQAGRMLAKDPGPNSLVLCGTVQEEVGLRGAKTAAYFAKPDVALVLEGPPADDTPGFNRSDSQGRLGGGVQIRVFDPTAITNPRLARFVTETARSEGIPHQVTVRRGGGTDAGSFH
;
A
#
# COMPACT_ATOMS: atom_id res chain seq x y z
N VAL A 1 -21.51 -2.98 9.97
CA VAL A 1 -21.04 -1.58 10.14
C VAL A 1 -20.04 -1.55 11.29
N VAL A 2 -18.97 -0.76 11.23
CA VAL A 2 -18.04 -0.60 12.37
C VAL A 2 -18.66 0.41 13.34
N CYS A 3 -18.82 0.00 14.59
CA CYS A 3 -19.52 0.73 15.63
C CYS A 3 -18.65 0.87 16.89
N SER A 4 -18.99 1.83 17.73
CA SER A 4 -18.40 2.02 19.05
C SER A 4 -19.47 2.46 20.04
N ARG A 5 -19.12 2.53 21.33
CA ARG A 5 -19.98 3.16 22.33
C ARG A 5 -20.27 4.62 21.93
N PRO A 6 -21.53 5.09 22.01
CA PRO A 6 -21.87 6.46 21.62
C PRO A 6 -21.13 7.51 22.48
N PRO A 7 -20.64 8.62 21.89
CA PRO A 7 -19.87 9.63 22.62
C PRO A 7 -20.56 10.21 23.86
N HIS A 8 -21.89 10.30 23.86
CA HIS A 8 -22.68 10.80 25.00
C HIS A 8 -22.45 10.01 26.29
N PHE A 9 -22.06 8.74 26.19
CA PHE A 9 -21.76 7.87 27.33
C PHE A 9 -20.26 7.79 27.68
N LEU A 10 -19.41 8.48 26.93
CA LEU A 10 -17.99 8.58 27.20
C LEU A 10 -17.71 9.78 28.10
N GLY A 11 -16.75 9.62 29.02
CA GLY A 11 -16.22 10.73 29.79
C GLY A 11 -15.49 11.73 28.89
N GLU A 12 -15.32 12.97 29.36
CA GLU A 12 -14.73 14.06 28.57
C GLU A 12 -13.32 13.73 28.05
N SER A 13 -12.49 13.09 28.89
CA SER A 13 -11.14 12.66 28.51
C SER A 13 -11.13 11.60 27.41
N GLN A 14 -12.11 10.69 27.40
CA GLN A 14 -12.22 9.62 26.39
C GLN A 14 -12.72 10.15 25.04
N ARG A 15 -13.53 11.22 25.02
CA ARG A 15 -14.01 11.84 23.78
C ARG A 15 -12.92 12.51 22.97
N GLN A 16 -11.82 12.90 23.61
CA GLN A 16 -10.69 13.59 22.99
C GLN A 16 -9.64 12.61 22.44
N GLN A 17 -9.84 11.30 22.59
CA GLN A 17 -8.88 10.27 22.21
C GLN A 17 -9.39 9.46 21.02
N VAL A 18 -8.44 8.97 20.21
CA VAL A 18 -8.75 7.94 19.21
C VAL A 18 -9.15 6.68 19.94
N LEU A 19 -10.33 6.15 19.61
CA LEU A 19 -10.81 4.90 20.21
C LEU A 19 -9.90 3.73 19.80
N PRO A 20 -9.44 2.92 20.75
CA PRO A 20 -8.71 1.70 20.42
C PRO A 20 -9.67 0.64 19.82
N ILE A 21 -9.11 -0.26 19.00
CA ILE A 21 -9.89 -1.26 18.25
C ILE A 21 -10.68 -2.19 19.17
N ASP A 22 -10.15 -2.51 20.36
CA ASP A 22 -10.80 -3.35 21.36
C ASP A 22 -12.05 -2.72 22.00
N GLN A 23 -12.27 -1.42 21.76
CA GLN A 23 -13.48 -0.69 22.13
C GLN A 23 -14.46 -0.50 20.96
N MET A 24 -14.15 -1.09 19.80
CA MET A 24 -15.01 -1.12 18.62
C MET A 24 -15.60 -2.51 18.42
N PHE A 25 -16.69 -2.58 17.66
CA PHE A 25 -17.33 -3.84 17.26
C PHE A 25 -17.93 -3.71 15.86
N ILE A 26 -18.23 -4.84 15.24
CA ILE A 26 -18.96 -4.88 13.96
C ILE A 26 -20.40 -5.28 14.25
N ASP A 27 -21.31 -4.38 13.93
CA ASP A 27 -22.74 -4.68 13.92
C ASP A 27 -23.10 -5.36 12.59
N VAL A 28 -23.61 -6.59 12.68
CA VAL A 28 -24.06 -7.44 11.57
C VAL A 28 -25.59 -7.59 11.55
N GLY A 29 -26.31 -6.88 12.42
CA GLY A 29 -27.76 -6.95 12.54
C GLY A 29 -28.28 -8.22 13.20
N ALA A 30 -27.44 -8.97 13.92
CA ALA A 30 -27.86 -10.15 14.67
C ALA A 30 -28.44 -9.75 16.04
N GLU A 31 -29.54 -10.37 16.43
CA GLU A 31 -30.17 -10.14 17.74
C GLU A 31 -29.44 -10.87 18.88
N CYS A 32 -28.71 -11.93 18.55
CA CYS A 32 -27.94 -12.71 19.50
C CYS A 32 -26.76 -13.43 18.84
N TYR A 33 -25.87 -13.97 19.68
CA TYR A 33 -24.70 -14.72 19.23
C TYR A 33 -25.08 -15.92 18.35
N GLY A 34 -26.10 -16.69 18.75
CA GLY A 34 -26.56 -17.87 18.01
C GLY A 34 -27.00 -17.54 16.58
N GLN A 35 -27.76 -16.46 16.39
CA GLN A 35 -28.14 -16.01 15.04
C GLN A 35 -26.92 -15.64 14.20
N ALA A 36 -25.95 -14.91 14.77
CA ALA A 36 -24.73 -14.53 14.04
C ALA A 36 -23.92 -15.76 13.60
N THR A 37 -23.80 -16.79 14.44
CA THR A 37 -22.96 -17.96 14.14
C THR A 37 -23.68 -19.05 13.36
N GLU A 38 -24.93 -19.37 13.72
CA GLU A 38 -25.66 -20.52 13.18
C GLU A 38 -26.48 -20.16 11.95
N GLU A 39 -27.14 -19.01 11.94
CA GLU A 39 -27.97 -18.57 10.81
C GLU A 39 -27.15 -17.80 9.76
N PHE A 40 -26.34 -16.84 10.19
CA PHE A 40 -25.53 -16.02 9.27
C PHE A 40 -24.20 -16.70 8.90
N GLY A 41 -23.80 -17.73 9.66
CA GLY A 41 -22.60 -18.53 9.38
C GLY A 41 -21.28 -17.83 9.68
N ILE A 42 -21.26 -16.80 10.53
CA ILE A 42 -20.04 -16.08 10.89
C ILE A 42 -19.20 -16.92 11.85
N ALA A 43 -17.92 -17.08 11.54
CA ALA A 43 -16.97 -17.84 12.32
C ALA A 43 -15.74 -17.03 12.74
N LEU A 44 -15.09 -17.48 13.83
CA LEU A 44 -13.79 -16.94 14.22
C LEU A 44 -12.75 -17.27 13.15
N GLY A 45 -12.04 -16.25 12.68
CA GLY A 45 -11.06 -16.35 11.60
C GLY A 45 -11.59 -15.87 10.25
N ASP A 46 -12.87 -15.56 10.13
CA ASP A 46 -13.43 -14.99 8.90
C ASP A 46 -12.76 -13.65 8.55
N PRO A 47 -12.37 -13.45 7.28
CA PRO A 47 -11.75 -12.21 6.85
C PRO A 47 -12.78 -11.09 6.80
N ILE A 48 -12.39 -9.92 7.31
CA ILE A 48 -13.17 -8.69 7.19
C ILE A 48 -12.39 -7.73 6.29
N ALA A 49 -13.08 -7.15 5.31
CA ALA A 49 -12.51 -6.13 4.44
C ALA A 49 -13.45 -4.93 4.33
N PRO A 50 -12.93 -3.70 4.22
CA PRO A 50 -13.74 -2.54 3.87
C PRO A 50 -14.48 -2.76 2.56
N VAL A 51 -15.73 -2.29 2.48
CA VAL A 51 -16.48 -2.25 1.23
C VAL A 51 -16.35 -0.84 0.67
N SER A 52 -15.82 -0.73 -0.55
CA SER A 52 -15.63 0.53 -1.25
C SER A 52 -15.67 0.26 -2.75
N GLY A 53 -16.51 1.00 -3.47
CA GLY A 53 -16.55 0.98 -4.93
C GLY A 53 -15.39 1.77 -5.54
N PHE A 54 -15.13 1.54 -6.83
CA PHE A 54 -14.21 2.37 -7.60
C PHE A 54 -14.96 3.55 -8.20
N SER A 55 -14.56 4.76 -7.83
CA SER A 55 -15.25 6.00 -8.20
C SER A 55 -14.28 7.01 -8.80
N PRO A 56 -14.44 7.40 -10.07
CA PRO A 56 -13.75 8.56 -10.63
C PRO A 56 -14.14 9.84 -9.87
N MET A 57 -13.18 10.75 -9.70
CA MET A 57 -13.40 12.05 -9.07
C MET A 57 -13.62 13.14 -10.13
N ALA A 58 -13.91 14.37 -9.67
CA ALA A 58 -14.07 15.52 -10.56
C ALA A 58 -12.80 15.84 -11.36
N HIS A 59 -11.63 15.57 -10.80
CA HIS A 59 -10.38 15.57 -11.54
C HIS A 59 -10.27 14.26 -12.34
N PRO A 60 -10.07 14.30 -13.67
CA PRO A 60 -10.21 13.13 -14.54
C PRO A 60 -9.23 11.99 -14.23
N ASP A 61 -8.04 12.33 -13.74
CA ASP A 61 -7.02 11.33 -13.40
C ASP A 61 -7.09 10.80 -11.96
N TYR A 62 -8.09 11.24 -11.18
CA TYR A 62 -8.17 10.93 -9.76
C TYR A 62 -9.30 9.95 -9.50
N PHE A 63 -9.00 8.94 -8.67
CA PHE A 63 -9.90 7.84 -8.37
C PHE A 63 -9.96 7.61 -6.87
N LEU A 64 -11.13 7.22 -6.39
CA LEU A 64 -11.38 6.81 -5.01
C LEU A 64 -11.74 5.33 -4.99
N ALA A 65 -10.99 4.54 -4.23
CA ALA A 65 -11.26 3.12 -3.99
C ALA A 65 -10.49 2.63 -2.76
N LYS A 66 -10.85 1.45 -2.26
CA LYS A 66 -10.01 0.72 -1.30
C LYS A 66 -8.82 0.03 -1.99
N ALA A 67 -7.79 -0.25 -1.19
CA ALA A 67 -6.68 -1.13 -1.56
C ALA A 67 -5.89 -0.67 -2.80
N PHE A 68 -5.76 0.64 -3.04
CA PHE A 68 -4.71 1.13 -3.95
C PHE A 68 -3.33 0.71 -3.45
N ASP A 69 -3.15 0.71 -2.13
CA ASP A 69 -2.11 -0.03 -1.45
C ASP A 69 -2.47 -1.53 -1.39
N ASN A 70 -1.78 -2.44 -2.09
CA ASN A 70 -0.82 -2.20 -3.17
C ASN A 70 -1.30 -2.73 -4.54
N ARG A 71 -2.60 -2.59 -4.84
CA ARG A 71 -3.12 -3.00 -6.16
C ARG A 71 -2.61 -2.11 -7.29
N VAL A 72 -2.17 -0.89 -7.02
CA VAL A 72 -1.52 -0.03 -8.02
C VAL A 72 -0.16 -0.62 -8.41
N GLY A 73 0.67 -1.03 -7.44
CA GLY A 73 1.93 -1.72 -7.71
C GLY A 73 1.72 -2.99 -8.51
N MET A 74 0.72 -3.81 -8.13
CA MET A 74 0.35 -5.02 -8.87
C MET A 74 -0.09 -4.74 -10.31
N ALA A 75 -0.87 -3.69 -10.54
CA ALA A 75 -1.25 -3.28 -11.89
C ALA A 75 -0.01 -2.91 -12.73
N GLY A 76 0.96 -2.21 -12.14
CA GLY A 76 2.25 -1.90 -12.75
C GLY A 76 3.05 -3.16 -13.13
N VAL A 77 3.20 -4.11 -12.20
CA VAL A 77 3.89 -5.38 -12.45
C VAL A 77 3.23 -6.17 -13.59
N ILE A 78 1.90 -6.30 -13.57
CA ILE A 78 1.14 -7.02 -14.60
C ILE A 78 1.31 -6.35 -15.97
N GLN A 79 1.20 -5.02 -16.02
CA GLN A 79 1.32 -4.28 -17.28
C GLN A 79 2.74 -4.36 -17.85
N ALA A 80 3.77 -4.15 -17.03
CA ALA A 80 5.16 -4.31 -17.43
C ALA A 80 5.44 -5.74 -17.92
N GLY A 81 4.94 -6.74 -17.20
CA GLY A 81 5.04 -8.15 -17.59
C GLY A 81 4.43 -8.45 -18.95
N ARG A 82 3.23 -7.92 -19.24
CA ARG A 82 2.57 -8.07 -20.55
C ARG A 82 3.36 -7.42 -21.68
N MET A 83 4.03 -6.29 -21.42
CA MET A 83 4.86 -5.62 -22.42
C MET A 83 6.14 -6.41 -22.69
N LEU A 84 6.84 -6.82 -21.63
CA LEU A 84 8.10 -7.56 -21.72
C LEU A 84 7.93 -8.99 -22.26
N ALA A 85 6.73 -9.58 -22.12
CA ALA A 85 6.43 -10.86 -22.76
C ALA A 85 6.37 -10.80 -24.29
N LYS A 86 6.13 -9.62 -24.87
CA LYS A 86 6.09 -9.43 -26.34
C LYS A 86 7.47 -9.21 -26.94
N ASP A 87 8.37 -8.60 -26.18
CA ASP A 87 9.74 -8.31 -26.57
C ASP A 87 10.68 -8.68 -25.41
N PRO A 88 10.98 -9.98 -25.25
CA PRO A 88 11.80 -10.44 -24.14
C PRO A 88 13.23 -9.94 -24.31
N GLY A 89 13.70 -9.18 -23.32
CA GLY A 89 15.09 -8.74 -23.24
C GLY A 89 16.06 -9.89 -22.85
N PRO A 90 17.35 -9.57 -22.65
CA PRO A 90 18.38 -10.56 -22.31
C PRO A 90 18.27 -11.09 -20.85
N ASN A 91 17.38 -10.51 -20.05
CA ASN A 91 17.26 -10.80 -18.63
C ASN A 91 16.14 -11.83 -18.36
N SER A 92 16.35 -12.68 -17.37
CA SER A 92 15.27 -13.52 -16.83
C SER A 92 14.40 -12.69 -15.89
N LEU A 93 13.10 -12.61 -16.18
CA LEU A 93 12.15 -11.82 -15.41
C LEU A 93 11.32 -12.69 -14.48
N VAL A 94 11.25 -12.32 -13.20
CA VAL A 94 10.33 -12.90 -12.22
C VAL A 94 9.32 -11.82 -11.84
N LEU A 95 8.06 -12.03 -12.21
CA LEU A 95 6.95 -11.18 -11.78
C LEU A 95 6.40 -11.75 -10.48
N CYS A 96 6.43 -10.95 -9.41
CA CYS A 96 6.04 -11.39 -8.09
C CYS A 96 4.87 -10.55 -7.55
N GLY A 97 3.86 -11.22 -7.01
CA GLY A 97 2.88 -10.64 -6.10
C GLY A 97 3.11 -11.24 -4.73
N THR A 98 3.62 -10.44 -3.80
CA THR A 98 3.88 -10.87 -2.43
C THR A 98 2.58 -10.93 -1.62
N VAL A 99 2.64 -11.60 -0.48
CA VAL A 99 1.56 -11.66 0.50
C VAL A 99 2.07 -11.15 1.84
N GLN A 100 1.15 -10.66 2.68
CA GLN A 100 1.47 -10.33 4.07
C GLN A 100 2.60 -9.29 4.25
N GLU A 101 2.69 -8.31 3.34
CA GLU A 101 3.54 -7.11 3.49
C GLU A 101 3.14 -6.37 4.78
N GLU A 102 1.85 -6.05 4.90
CA GLU A 102 1.21 -5.28 5.98
C GLU A 102 1.36 -5.89 7.39
N VAL A 103 1.82 -7.14 7.49
CA VAL A 103 2.07 -7.84 8.76
C VAL A 103 3.53 -8.28 8.92
N GLY A 104 4.44 -7.63 8.19
CA GLY A 104 5.89 -7.72 8.37
C GLY A 104 6.67 -8.29 7.18
N LEU A 105 6.32 -7.90 5.95
CA LEU A 105 7.06 -8.21 4.71
C LEU A 105 7.24 -9.71 4.46
N ARG A 106 6.32 -10.55 4.94
CA ARG A 106 6.56 -11.99 5.11
C ARG A 106 6.69 -12.71 3.77
N GLY A 107 5.83 -12.37 2.81
CA GLY A 107 5.87 -12.92 1.46
C GLY A 107 7.09 -12.46 0.67
N ALA A 108 7.60 -11.25 0.90
CA ALA A 108 8.82 -10.80 0.27
C ALA A 108 10.04 -11.59 0.75
N LYS A 109 10.13 -11.93 2.04
CA LYS A 109 11.23 -12.77 2.56
C LYS A 109 11.29 -14.14 1.86
N THR A 110 10.13 -14.79 1.69
CA THR A 110 10.08 -16.09 1.02
C THR A 110 10.35 -15.96 -0.48
N ALA A 111 9.83 -14.91 -1.12
CA ALA A 111 10.09 -14.62 -2.53
C ALA A 111 11.57 -14.36 -2.79
N ALA A 112 12.24 -13.56 -1.97
CA ALA A 112 13.67 -13.27 -2.07
C ALA A 112 14.50 -14.55 -1.92
N TYR A 113 14.20 -15.38 -0.91
CA TYR A 113 14.90 -16.65 -0.67
C TYR A 113 14.79 -17.62 -1.87
N PHE A 114 13.60 -17.72 -2.46
CA PHE A 114 13.35 -18.64 -3.56
C PHE A 114 13.88 -18.12 -4.91
N ALA A 115 13.58 -16.86 -5.24
CA ALA A 115 13.89 -16.28 -6.54
C ALA A 115 15.37 -15.86 -6.69
N LYS A 116 16.05 -15.54 -5.57
CA LYS A 116 17.46 -15.09 -5.53
C LYS A 116 17.79 -14.07 -6.65
N PRO A 117 17.04 -12.95 -6.74
CA PRO A 117 17.21 -12.01 -7.84
C PRO A 117 18.55 -11.26 -7.74
N ASP A 118 19.18 -10.97 -8.89
CA ASP A 118 20.33 -10.06 -8.95
C ASP A 118 19.91 -8.59 -8.74
N VAL A 119 18.69 -8.25 -9.17
CA VAL A 119 18.06 -6.93 -9.02
C VAL A 119 16.58 -7.11 -8.74
N ALA A 120 16.07 -6.42 -7.73
CA ALA A 120 14.63 -6.34 -7.44
C ALA A 120 14.12 -4.90 -7.67
N LEU A 121 13.07 -4.77 -8.49
CA LEU A 121 12.29 -3.53 -8.61
C LEU A 121 10.97 -3.72 -7.86
N VAL A 122 10.84 -3.07 -6.72
CA VAL A 122 9.66 -3.16 -5.87
C VAL A 122 8.72 -1.99 -6.20
N LEU A 123 7.50 -2.31 -6.65
CA LEU A 123 6.48 -1.34 -6.98
C LEU A 123 5.45 -1.30 -5.84
N GLU A 124 5.43 -0.20 -5.09
CA GLU A 124 4.43 0.05 -4.04
C GLU A 124 3.69 1.37 -4.23
N GLY A 125 2.56 1.52 -3.54
CA GLY A 125 1.77 2.74 -3.49
C GLY A 125 2.27 3.66 -2.37
N PRO A 126 3.14 4.65 -2.64
CA PRO A 126 3.60 5.55 -1.59
C PRO A 126 2.48 6.54 -1.20
N PRO A 127 2.49 7.05 0.04
CA PRO A 127 1.63 8.16 0.40
C PRO A 127 2.00 9.41 -0.42
N ALA A 128 0.96 10.20 -0.72
CA ALA A 128 1.13 11.58 -1.17
C ALA A 128 1.12 12.51 0.04
N ASP A 129 1.91 13.58 -0.04
CA ASP A 129 2.14 14.56 1.03
C ASP A 129 1.54 15.92 0.70
N ASP A 130 0.52 15.94 -0.16
CA ASP A 130 -0.15 17.15 -0.70
C ASP A 130 -1.55 17.37 -0.12
N THR A 131 -1.91 16.65 0.95
CA THR A 131 -3.17 16.83 1.66
C THR A 131 -3.12 18.01 2.64
N PRO A 132 -4.25 18.70 2.90
CA PRO A 132 -4.31 19.76 3.91
C PRO A 132 -3.77 19.31 5.28
N GLY A 133 -2.98 20.17 5.93
CA GLY A 133 -2.35 19.89 7.23
C GLY A 133 -0.86 19.52 7.17
N PHE A 134 -0.33 19.21 5.98
CA PHE A 134 1.12 19.04 5.77
C PHE A 134 1.80 20.37 5.48
N ASN A 135 2.98 20.58 6.07
CA ASN A 135 3.83 21.70 5.67
C ASN A 135 4.41 21.42 4.28
N ARG A 136 4.39 22.44 3.41
CA ARG A 136 4.99 22.32 2.06
C ARG A 136 6.47 21.95 2.07
N SER A 137 7.21 22.36 3.11
CA SER A 137 8.63 22.01 3.29
C SER A 137 8.86 20.53 3.55
N ASP A 138 7.85 19.83 4.07
CA ASP A 138 7.94 18.43 4.51
C ASP A 138 7.43 17.46 3.43
N SER A 139 6.74 18.02 2.42
CA SER A 139 6.14 17.29 1.29
C SER A 139 7.20 16.83 0.30
N GLN A 140 7.24 15.54 0.00
CA GLN A 140 8.23 14.94 -0.91
C GLN A 140 7.60 14.30 -2.14
N GLY A 141 6.32 13.97 -2.09
CA GLY A 141 5.57 13.51 -3.24
C GLY A 141 4.15 14.05 -3.25
N ARG A 142 3.65 14.37 -4.44
CA ARG A 142 2.26 14.80 -4.68
C ARG A 142 1.59 13.95 -5.73
N LEU A 143 0.26 13.91 -5.70
CA LEU A 143 -0.52 13.31 -6.77
C LEU A 143 -0.30 14.08 -8.09
N GLY A 144 -0.26 13.34 -9.19
CA GLY A 144 0.07 13.89 -10.52
C GLY A 144 1.52 14.32 -10.71
N GLY A 145 2.39 14.22 -9.70
CA GLY A 145 3.82 14.53 -9.81
C GLY A 145 4.66 13.45 -10.48
N GLY A 146 4.05 12.30 -10.83
CA GLY A 146 4.73 11.14 -11.40
C GLY A 146 5.22 10.13 -10.37
N VAL A 147 5.96 9.11 -10.83
CA VAL A 147 6.41 7.99 -10.01
C VAL A 147 7.36 8.45 -8.90
N GLN A 148 7.16 7.96 -7.67
CA GLN A 148 8.12 8.21 -6.60
C GLN A 148 9.26 7.19 -6.65
N ILE A 149 10.49 7.69 -6.72
CA ILE A 149 11.71 6.91 -6.58
C ILE A 149 12.15 7.06 -5.13
N ARG A 150 11.87 6.03 -4.33
CA ARG A 150 12.25 6.01 -2.92
C ARG A 150 13.72 5.62 -2.78
N VAL A 151 14.52 6.52 -2.19
CA VAL A 151 15.95 6.28 -1.95
C VAL A 151 16.24 5.82 -0.52
N PHE A 152 15.28 6.02 0.40
CA PHE A 152 15.40 5.61 1.79
C PHE A 152 14.03 5.44 2.44
N ASP A 153 13.90 4.38 3.25
CA ASP A 153 12.96 4.25 4.37
C ASP A 153 13.61 3.43 5.52
N PRO A 154 12.98 3.33 6.70
CA PRO A 154 13.54 2.55 7.81
C PRO A 154 13.84 1.08 7.53
N THR A 155 13.25 0.50 6.48
CA THR A 155 13.45 -0.92 6.11
C THR A 155 14.49 -1.11 5.02
N ALA A 156 14.77 -0.09 4.19
CA ALA A 156 15.71 -0.19 3.08
C ALA A 156 16.43 1.12 2.75
N ILE A 157 17.73 1.01 2.46
CA ILE A 157 18.52 2.07 1.79
C ILE A 157 18.73 1.64 0.34
N THR A 158 18.07 2.30 -0.61
CA THR A 158 18.12 1.89 -2.02
C THR A 158 19.56 1.98 -2.56
N ASN A 159 20.00 0.96 -3.30
CA ASN A 159 21.31 0.96 -3.93
C ASN A 159 21.49 2.25 -4.78
N PRO A 160 22.48 3.10 -4.50
CA PRO A 160 22.62 4.40 -5.17
C PRO A 160 22.81 4.30 -6.68
N ARG A 161 23.41 3.20 -7.18
CA ARG A 161 23.59 2.98 -8.63
C ARG A 161 22.26 2.66 -9.29
N LEU A 162 21.43 1.81 -8.66
CA LEU A 162 20.10 1.47 -9.17
C LEU A 162 19.17 2.69 -9.13
N ALA A 163 19.15 3.44 -8.02
CA ALA A 163 18.35 4.66 -7.92
C ALA A 163 18.72 5.70 -8.99
N ARG A 164 20.02 5.88 -9.24
CA ARG A 164 20.52 6.76 -10.31
C ARG A 164 20.09 6.26 -11.68
N PHE A 165 20.29 4.98 -11.98
CA PHE A 165 19.89 4.37 -13.25
C PHE A 165 18.39 4.58 -13.54
N VAL A 166 17.52 4.31 -12.56
CA VAL A 166 16.06 4.51 -12.73
C VAL A 166 15.71 5.98 -12.90
N THR A 167 16.36 6.88 -12.15
CA THR A 167 16.14 8.34 -12.27
C THR A 167 16.58 8.87 -13.64
N GLU A 168 17.75 8.44 -14.12
CA GLU A 168 18.27 8.82 -15.43
C GLU A 168 17.39 8.27 -16.56
N THR A 169 16.91 7.03 -16.44
CA THR A 169 15.94 6.44 -17.38
C THR A 169 14.65 7.25 -17.42
N ALA A 170 14.09 7.61 -16.25
CA ALA A 170 12.88 8.45 -16.22
C ALA A 170 13.11 9.81 -16.89
N ARG A 171 14.29 10.42 -16.72
CA ARG A 171 14.66 11.68 -17.38
C ARG A 171 14.81 11.54 -18.89
N SER A 172 15.49 10.50 -19.38
CA SER A 172 15.72 10.30 -20.81
C SER A 172 14.43 10.01 -21.57
N GLU A 173 13.51 9.29 -20.93
CA GLU A 173 12.19 8.93 -21.49
C GLU A 173 11.12 10.01 -21.26
N GLY A 174 11.46 11.14 -20.60
CA GLY A 174 10.49 12.20 -20.31
C GLY A 174 9.38 11.81 -19.32
N ILE A 175 9.62 10.80 -18.49
CA ILE A 175 8.68 10.30 -17.49
C ILE A 175 8.74 11.19 -16.23
N PRO A 176 7.63 11.82 -15.82
CA PRO A 176 7.57 12.57 -14.57
C PRO A 176 7.90 11.67 -13.37
N HIS A 177 8.78 12.13 -12.50
CA HIS A 177 9.23 11.40 -11.32
C HIS A 177 9.57 12.34 -10.17
N GLN A 178 9.55 11.78 -8.95
CA GLN A 178 9.80 12.49 -7.70
C GLN A 178 10.75 11.64 -6.85
N VAL A 179 11.82 12.22 -6.30
CA VAL A 179 12.75 11.48 -5.43
C VAL A 179 12.34 11.68 -3.98
N THR A 180 12.21 10.59 -3.21
CA THR A 180 11.66 10.64 -1.85
C THR A 180 12.49 9.87 -0.83
N VAL A 181 12.45 10.36 0.42
CA VAL A 181 13.07 9.85 1.64
C VAL A 181 11.98 9.74 2.71
N ARG A 182 11.68 8.54 3.19
CA ARG A 182 10.66 8.33 4.23
C ARG A 182 11.30 8.05 5.58
N ARG A 183 10.78 8.67 6.64
CA ARG A 183 11.25 8.45 8.03
C ARG A 183 10.43 7.38 8.77
N GLY A 184 9.34 6.91 8.17
CA GLY A 184 8.44 5.91 8.72
C GLY A 184 7.85 5.04 7.61
N GLY A 185 7.25 3.92 8.00
CA GLY A 185 6.79 2.88 7.09
C GLY A 185 7.92 1.97 6.61
N GLY A 186 7.57 1.04 5.74
CA GLY A 186 8.49 0.13 5.05
C GLY A 186 7.94 -0.20 3.68
N THR A 187 8.65 -1.04 2.95
CA THR A 187 8.17 -1.70 1.73
C THR A 187 8.77 -3.09 1.69
N ASP A 188 8.28 -3.94 0.81
CA ASP A 188 8.86 -5.25 0.54
C ASP A 188 10.35 -5.19 0.16
N ALA A 189 10.85 -4.04 -0.31
CA ALA A 189 12.27 -3.83 -0.60
C ALA A 189 13.18 -4.16 0.59
N GLY A 190 12.71 -3.98 1.83
CA GLY A 190 13.47 -4.33 3.04
C GLY A 190 13.73 -5.82 3.21
N SER A 191 13.06 -6.69 2.46
CA SER A 191 13.28 -8.15 2.47
C SER A 191 14.05 -8.68 1.26
N PHE A 192 14.33 -7.83 0.27
CA PHE A 192 15.16 -8.14 -0.90
C PHE A 192 16.58 -7.54 -0.80
N HIS A 193 16.90 -6.90 0.34
CA HIS A 193 18.21 -6.33 0.66
C HIS A 193 19.14 -7.37 1.28
#